data_AF-A0A7T7HEH1-F1
#
_entry.id   AF-A0A7T7HEH1-F1
#
_cell.length_a   1.000
_cell.length_b   1.000
_cell.length_c   1.000
_cell.angle_alpha   90.00
_cell.angle_beta   90.00
_cell.angle_gamma   90.00
#
_symmetry.space_group_name_H-M   'P 1'
#
loop_
_entity.id
_entity.type
_entity.pdbx_description
1 polymer ?
#
loop_
_entity_poly.entity_id
_entity_poly.type
_entity_poly.pdbx_seq_one_letter_code
_entity_poly.pdbx_strand_id
1 'polypeptide(L)'
;MILVYTIVIITILQITAYILLDKYKLKNWKYLILGFILLIDISMPPGFFIEKDPNEIVKCGNQALGIKLFFMILGGAIAVITHFIYVMVMKFSAKNKNV
;
A
#
# COMPACT_ATOMS: atom_id res chain seq x y z
N MET A 1 -16.32 -0.29 -3.19
CA MET A 1 -15.96 -0.50 -1.77
C MET A 1 -14.74 -1.39 -1.60
N ILE A 2 -14.66 -2.53 -2.30
CA ILE A 2 -13.55 -3.50 -2.17
C ILE A 2 -12.14 -2.94 -2.45
N LEU A 3 -12.02 -1.98 -3.37
CA LEU A 3 -10.75 -1.29 -3.68
C LEU A 3 -10.18 -0.55 -2.45
N VAL A 4 -11.04 0.19 -1.73
CA VAL A 4 -10.65 0.95 -0.55
C VAL A 4 -10.26 0.01 0.58
N TYR A 5 -11.02 -1.07 0.80
CA TYR A 5 -10.66 -2.08 1.80
C TYR A 5 -9.30 -2.71 1.52
N THR A 6 -8.97 -2.95 0.25
CA THR A 6 -7.67 -3.51 -0.14
C THR A 6 -6.53 -2.58 0.28
N ILE A 7 -6.63 -1.28 0.00
CA ILE A 7 -5.63 -0.29 0.42
C ILE A 7 -5.51 -0.22 1.95
N VAL A 8 -6.63 -0.25 2.67
CA VAL A 8 -6.63 -0.23 4.14
C VAL A 8 -5.91 -1.46 4.70
N ILE A 9 -6.18 -2.65 4.15
CA ILE A 9 -5.52 -3.90 4.56
C ILE A 9 -4.02 -3.83 4.27
N ILE A 10 -3.61 -3.38 3.09
CA ILE A 10 -2.19 -3.21 2.73
C ILE A 10 -1.51 -2.22 3.70
N THR A 11 -2.18 -1.13 4.04
CA THR A 11 -1.66 -0.11 4.97
C THR A 11 -1.47 -0.69 6.38
N ILE A 12 -2.45 -1.44 6.89
CA ILE A 12 -2.35 -2.12 8.19
C ILE A 12 -1.19 -3.11 8.16
N LEU A 13 -1.09 -3.94 7.11
CA LEU A 13 0.01 -4.89 6.93
C LEU A 13 1.37 -4.20 6.88
N GLN A 14 1.48 -3.06 6.19
CA GLN A 14 2.69 -2.25 6.14
C GLN A 14 3.12 -1.79 7.54
N ILE A 15 2.17 -1.26 8.33
CA ILE A 15 2.44 -0.80 9.70
C ILE A 15 2.85 -1.98 10.60
N THR A 16 2.10 -3.08 10.58
CA THR A 16 2.41 -4.28 11.37
C THR A 16 3.79 -4.83 11.02
N ALA A 17 4.14 -4.89 9.74
CA ALA A 17 5.44 -5.36 9.30
C ALA A 17 6.58 -4.42 9.76
N TYR A 18 6.37 -3.10 9.75
CA TYR A 18 7.35 -2.16 10.30
C TYR A 18 7.56 -2.30 11.79
N ILE A 19 6.48 -2.49 12.58
CA ILE A 19 6.56 -2.77 14.02
C ILE A 19 7.36 -4.06 14.26
N LEU A 20 7.10 -5.08 13.46
CA LEU A 20 7.81 -6.36 13.55
C LEU A 20 9.31 -6.17 13.24
N LEU A 21 9.65 -5.49 12.14
CA LEU A 21 11.05 -5.21 11.77
C LEU A 21 11.79 -4.41 12.84
N ASP A 22 11.13 -3.45 13.50
CA ASP A 22 11.73 -2.71 14.60
C ASP A 22 12.00 -3.59 15.81
N LYS A 23 11.12 -4.54 16.12
CA LYS A 23 11.36 -5.55 17.18
C LYS A 23 12.61 -6.38 16.89
N TYR A 24 12.87 -6.71 15.62
CA TYR A 24 14.07 -7.43 15.18
C TYR A 24 15.28 -6.52 14.89
N LYS A 25 15.19 -5.20 15.15
CA LYS A 25 16.24 -4.20 14.87
C LYS A 25 16.65 -4.10 13.38
N LEU A 26 15.80 -4.55 12.46
CA LEU A 26 16.05 -4.55 11.00
C LEU A 26 15.58 -3.26 10.33
N LYS A 27 16.21 -2.12 10.65
CA LYS A 27 15.76 -0.79 10.22
C LYS A 27 15.75 -0.60 8.69
N ASN A 28 16.73 -1.15 7.97
CA ASN A 28 16.87 -0.97 6.51
C ASN A 28 15.86 -1.81 5.71
N TRP A 29 15.32 -2.87 6.29
CA TRP A 29 14.36 -3.76 5.61
C TRP A 29 13.00 -3.09 5.38
N LYS A 30 12.72 -1.97 6.05
CA LYS A 30 11.51 -1.18 5.81
C LYS A 30 11.45 -0.64 4.38
N TYR A 31 12.59 -0.30 3.79
CA TYR A 31 12.67 0.14 2.39
C TYR A 31 12.39 -1.01 1.41
N LEU A 32 12.79 -2.24 1.75
CA LEU A 32 12.43 -3.43 0.97
C LEU A 32 10.92 -3.67 0.98
N ILE A 33 10.28 -3.55 2.15
CA ILE A 33 8.82 -3.68 2.25
C ILE A 33 8.11 -2.59 1.44
N LEU A 34 8.56 -1.33 1.52
CA LEU A 34 8.01 -0.25 0.70
C LEU A 34 8.14 -0.57 -0.79
N GLY A 35 9.31 -1.01 -1.25
CA GLY A 35 9.52 -1.40 -2.64
C GLY A 35 8.61 -2.56 -3.08
N PHE A 36 8.40 -3.54 -2.19
CA PHE A 36 7.51 -4.66 -2.46
C PHE A 36 6.05 -4.23 -2.60
N ILE A 37 5.57 -3.34 -1.73
CA ILE A 37 4.21 -2.79 -1.80
C ILE A 37 4.00 -2.01 -3.10
N LEU A 38 4.95 -1.14 -3.47
CA LEU A 38 4.89 -0.39 -4.73
C LEU A 38 4.87 -1.32 -5.95
N LEU A 39 5.63 -2.41 -5.91
CA LEU A 39 5.66 -3.40 -6.99
C LEU A 39 4.32 -4.14 -7.10
N ILE A 40 3.68 -4.47 -5.96
CA ILE A 40 2.33 -5.02 -5.92
C ILE A 40 1.33 -4.04 -6.51
N ASP A 41 1.35 -2.76 -6.09
CA ASP A 41 0.42 -1.74 -6.58
C ASP A 41 0.52 -1.54 -8.10
N ILE A 42 1.73 -1.60 -8.67
CA ILE A 42 1.96 -1.51 -10.12
C ILE A 42 1.49 -2.78 -10.86
N SER A 43 1.68 -3.95 -10.24
CA SER A 43 1.42 -5.26 -10.85
C SER A 43 0.00 -5.77 -10.59
N MET A 44 -0.80 -5.06 -9.79
CA MET A 44 -2.14 -5.45 -9.37
C MET A 44 -3.06 -5.64 -10.59
N PRO A 45 -3.55 -6.87 -10.87
CA PRO A 45 -4.40 -7.10 -12.02
C PRO A 45 -5.80 -6.52 -11.77
N PRO A 46 -6.33 -5.65 -12.65
CA PRO A 46 -7.65 -5.03 -12.44
C PRO A 46 -8.80 -6.03 -12.52
N GLY A 47 -8.58 -7.19 -13.17
CA GLY A 47 -9.59 -8.25 -13.33
C GLY A 47 -10.05 -8.88 -12.02
N PHE A 48 -9.31 -8.72 -10.92
CA PHE A 48 -9.75 -9.20 -9.60
C PHE A 48 -10.90 -8.36 -9.02
N PHE A 49 -11.08 -7.13 -9.50
CA PHE A 49 -12.02 -6.15 -8.94
C PHE A 49 -13.21 -5.84 -9.84
N ILE A 50 -13.24 -6.42 -11.04
CA ILE A 50 -14.30 -6.22 -12.02
C ILE A 50 -15.20 -7.44 -11.96
N GLU A 51 -16.43 -7.27 -11.46
CA GLU A 51 -17.48 -8.28 -11.66
C GLU A 51 -17.78 -8.35 -13.16
N LYS A 52 -17.67 -9.55 -13.73
CA LYS A 52 -18.05 -9.80 -15.11
C LYS A 52 -19.54 -10.11 -15.13
N ASP A 53 -20.38 -9.11 -15.42
CA ASP A 53 -21.76 -9.39 -15.78
C ASP A 53 -21.79 -9.95 -17.21
N PRO A 54 -22.30 -11.17 -17.44
CA PRO A 54 -22.34 -11.78 -18.77
C PRO A 54 -23.24 -11.01 -19.76
N ASN A 55 -24.10 -10.11 -19.28
CA ASN A 55 -25.05 -9.35 -20.11
C ASN A 55 -24.66 -7.87 -20.32
N GLU A 56 -23.59 -7.37 -19.69
CA GLU A 56 -23.16 -5.99 -19.90
C GLU A 56 -22.41 -5.82 -21.23
N ILE A 57 -22.86 -4.84 -22.02
CA ILE A 57 -22.13 -4.36 -23.19
C ILE A 57 -20.74 -3.94 -22.72
N VAL A 58 -19.72 -4.65 -23.20
CA VAL A 58 -18.31 -4.46 -22.80
C VAL A 58 -17.94 -2.98 -22.89
N LYS A 59 -17.92 -2.27 -21.75
CA LYS A 59 -17.34 -0.92 -21.64
C LYS A 59 -15.83 -1.07 -21.67
N CYS A 60 -15.29 -1.35 -22.86
CA CYS A 60 -13.89 -1.64 -23.11
C CYS A 60 -12.97 -0.59 -22.45
N GLY A 61 -12.05 -1.06 -21.61
CA GLY A 61 -10.85 -0.34 -21.17
C GLY A 61 -11.00 0.61 -19.97
N ASN A 62 -12.08 1.38 -19.87
CA ASN A 62 -12.09 2.51 -18.93
C ASN A 62 -12.13 2.10 -17.44
N GLN A 63 -12.86 1.05 -17.09
CA GLN A 63 -12.91 0.55 -15.70
C GLN A 63 -11.60 -0.11 -15.27
N ALA A 64 -11.00 -0.94 -16.13
CA ALA A 64 -9.73 -1.59 -15.84
C ALA A 64 -8.57 -0.59 -15.71
N LEU A 65 -8.56 0.43 -16.57
CA LEU A 65 -7.59 1.53 -16.49
C LEU A 65 -7.79 2.35 -15.22
N GLY A 66 -9.03 2.65 -14.84
CA GLY A 66 -9.35 3.37 -13.61
C GLY A 66 -8.87 2.65 -12.35
N ILE A 67 -9.09 1.33 -12.27
CA ILE A 67 -8.59 0.50 -11.16
C ILE A 67 -7.07 0.50 -11.12
N LYS A 68 -6.41 0.35 -12.28
CA LYS A 68 -4.95 0.34 -12.35
C LYS A 68 -4.35 1.68 -11.92
N LEU A 69 -4.90 2.79 -12.41
CA LEU A 69 -4.49 4.14 -12.00
C LEU A 69 -4.75 4.40 -10.51
N PHE A 70 -5.85 3.85 -9.97
CA PHE A 70 -6.18 3.96 -8.56
C PHE A 70 -5.09 3.32 -7.67
N PHE A 71 -4.68 2.08 -7.94
CA PHE A 71 -3.59 1.46 -7.15
C PHE A 71 -2.25 2.13 -7.39
N MET A 72 -1.94 2.47 -8.64
CA MET A 72 -0.64 3.08 -8.99
C MET A 72 -0.45 4.47 -8.37
N ILE A 73 -1.50 5.30 -8.34
CA ILE A 73 -1.42 6.67 -7.82
C ILE A 73 -1.80 6.70 -6.33
N LEU A 74 -3.02 6.27 -5.98
CA LEU A 74 -3.51 6.40 -4.61
C LEU A 74 -2.86 5.36 -3.68
N GLY A 75 -2.78 4.10 -4.10
CA GLY A 75 -2.10 3.04 -3.33
C GLY A 75 -0.64 3.39 -3.07
N GLY A 76 0.08 3.71 -4.15
CA GLY A 76 1.48 4.11 -4.06
C GLY A 76 1.72 5.36 -3.22
N ALA A 77 0.92 6.42 -3.40
CA ALA A 77 1.05 7.64 -2.59
C ALA A 77 0.80 7.37 -1.10
N ILE A 78 -0.23 6.59 -0.77
CA ILE A 78 -0.53 6.21 0.62
C ILE A 78 0.63 5.40 1.21
N ALA A 79 1.15 4.40 0.50
CA ALA A 79 2.26 3.57 0.97
C ALA A 79 3.50 4.40 1.30
N VAL A 80 3.84 5.37 0.44
CA VAL A 80 4.95 6.31 0.63
C VAL A 80 4.70 7.21 1.85
N ILE A 81 3.51 7.82 1.93
CA ILE A 81 3.14 8.69 3.07
C ILE A 81 3.21 7.91 4.38
N THR A 82 2.66 6.70 4.44
CA THR A 82 2.70 5.84 5.63
C THR A 82 4.14 5.50 6.03
N HIS A 83 5.02 5.24 5.07
CA HIS A 83 6.45 5.02 5.35
C HIS A 83 7.11 6.25 5.97
N PHE A 84 6.91 7.43 5.36
CA PHE A 84 7.47 8.67 5.87
C PHE A 84 6.96 9.02 7.28
N ILE A 85 5.64 8.92 7.50
CA ILE A 85 5.02 9.16 8.80
C ILE A 85 5.61 8.21 9.85
N TYR A 86 5.69 6.91 9.54
CA TYR A 86 6.21 5.92 10.47
C TYR A 86 7.68 6.19 10.86
N VAL A 87 8.54 6.47 9.87
CA VAL A 87 9.96 6.79 10.12
C VAL A 87 10.10 8.06 10.95
N MET A 88 9.31 9.11 10.67
CA MET A 88 9.31 10.33 11.46
C MET A 88 8.87 10.07 12.91
N VAL A 89 7.73 9.42 13.12
CA VAL A 89 7.20 9.11 14.46
C VAL A 89 8.22 8.31 15.28
N MET A 90 8.85 7.30 14.70
CA MET A 90 9.89 6.51 15.38
C MET A 90 11.13 7.33 15.72
N LYS A 91 11.54 8.25 14.84
CA LYS A 91 12.67 9.16 15.10
C LYS A 91 12.36 10.13 16.25
N PHE A 92 11.15 10.67 16.31
CA PHE A 92 10.69 11.53 17.40
C PHE A 92 10.58 10.77 18.73
N SER A 93 10.00 9.56 18.72
CA SER A 93 9.88 8.72 19.92
C SER A 93 11.26 8.32 20.48
N ALA A 94 12.22 7.98 19.60
CA ALA A 94 13.58 7.69 20.01
C ALA A 94 14.32 8.91 20.59
N LYS A 95 14.09 10.11 20.03
CA LYS A 95 14.66 11.35 20.55
C LYS A 95 14.14 11.67 21.96
N ASN A 96 12.85 11.44 22.21
CA ASN A 96 12.21 11.76 23.49
C ASN A 96 12.55 10.77 24.62
N LYS A 97 13.08 9.58 24.32
CA LYS A 97 13.58 8.61 25.32
C LYS A 97 15.00 8.90 25.81
N ASN A 98 15.73 9.76 25.11
CA ASN A 98 17.12 10.11 25.43
C ASN A 98 17.24 11.51 26.07
N VAL A 99 16.13 12.11 26.49
CA VAL A 99 16.05 13.34 27.31
C VAL A 99 15.57 12.90 28.69
#